data_AF-A0A2D6RPB0-F1
#
_entry.id   AF-A0A2D6RPB0-F1
#
_cell.length_a   1.000
_cell.length_b   1.000
_cell.length_c   1.000
_cell.angle_alpha   90.00
_cell.angle_beta   90.00
_cell.angle_gamma   90.00
#
_symmetry.space_group_name_H-M   'P 1'
#
loop_
_entity.id
_entity.type
_entity.pdbx_description
1 polymer ?
#
loop_
_entity_poly.entity_id
_entity_poly.type
_entity_poly.pdbx_seq_one_letter_code
_entity_poly.pdbx_strand_id
1 'polypeptide(L)'
;MMNKKQIITIDFILVIGTIIVVASLIKYSEPFIVAPISNTKNTNILFEFEKTNLILVSQDVNFKSIKEIHPKDNLMINLKPGKYYWEFVNISDNEIKEFSILSKVDLKFVDKDDKFEVVNVGDTKLNVKLYNHGEFTGNIILNTENE
;
A
#
# COMPACT_ATOMS: atom_id res chain seq x y z
N MET A 1 23.02 46.57 -26.28
CA MET A 1 22.00 45.93 -27.15
C MET A 1 22.25 44.43 -27.07
N MET A 2 21.32 43.64 -26.53
CA MET A 2 21.55 42.22 -26.30
C MET A 2 21.55 41.48 -27.64
N ASN A 3 22.54 40.60 -27.87
CA ASN A 3 22.68 39.91 -29.14
C ASN A 3 21.58 38.82 -29.25
N LYS A 4 21.01 38.61 -30.44
CA LYS A 4 20.02 37.56 -30.70
C LYS A 4 20.45 36.19 -30.17
N LYS A 5 21.75 35.87 -30.23
CA LYS A 5 22.29 34.62 -29.68
C LYS A 5 22.11 34.52 -28.16
N GLN A 6 22.29 35.61 -27.42
CA GLN A 6 22.13 35.65 -25.96
C GLN A 6 20.66 35.51 -25.56
N ILE A 7 19.74 36.12 -26.32
CA ILE A 7 18.29 35.97 -26.12
C ILE A 7 17.89 34.50 -26.27
N ILE A 8 18.34 33.85 -27.35
CA ILE A 8 18.04 32.43 -27.61
C ILE A 8 18.60 31.51 -26.51
N THR A 9 19.81 31.79 -26.00
CA THR A 9 20.40 31.00 -24.92
C THR A 9 19.62 31.14 -23.60
N ILE A 10 19.19 32.35 -23.26
CA ILE A 10 18.39 32.59 -22.05
C ILE A 10 17.04 31.88 -22.15
N ASP A 11 16.35 32.00 -23.29
CA ASP A 11 15.06 31.33 -23.52
C ASP A 11 15.21 29.81 -23.43
N PHE A 12 16.28 29.24 -23.99
CA PHE A 12 16.54 27.80 -23.94
C PHE A 12 16.76 27.30 -22.50
N ILE A 13 17.54 28.03 -21.69
CA ILE A 13 17.77 27.71 -20.28
C ILE A 13 16.46 27.81 -19.50
N LEU A 14 15.64 28.82 -19.77
CA LEU A 14 14.38 29.03 -19.07
C LEU A 14 13.38 27.91 -19.38
N VAL A 15 13.28 27.49 -20.64
CA VAL A 15 12.40 26.37 -21.04
C VAL A 15 12.89 25.06 -20.42
N ILE A 16 14.17 24.71 -20.55
CA ILE A 16 14.70 23.46 -19.98
C ILE A 16 14.59 23.46 -18.45
N GLY A 17 14.93 24.57 -17.80
CA GLY A 17 14.81 24.70 -16.35
C GLY A 17 13.38 24.47 -15.88
N THR A 18 12.40 25.03 -16.60
CA THR A 18 10.98 24.85 -16.27
C THR A 18 10.55 23.40 -16.45
N ILE A 19 10.99 22.72 -17.53
CA ILE A 19 10.71 21.30 -17.75
C ILE A 19 11.30 20.43 -16.63
N ILE A 20 12.53 20.69 -16.19
CA ILE A 20 13.17 19.96 -15.09
C ILE A 20 12.41 20.17 -13.78
N VAL A 21 12.01 21.40 -13.46
CA VAL A 21 11.23 21.71 -12.26
C VAL A 21 9.88 20.99 -12.30
N VAL A 22 9.15 21.05 -13.41
CA VAL A 22 7.86 20.37 -13.57
C VAL A 22 8.04 18.84 -13.47
N ALA A 23 9.05 18.28 -14.15
CA ALA A 23 9.34 16.84 -14.07
C ALA A 23 9.74 16.40 -12.65
N SER A 24 10.42 17.26 -11.88
CA SER A 24 10.76 16.98 -10.48
C SER A 24 9.53 16.98 -9.56
N LEU A 25 8.52 17.81 -9.87
CA LEU A 25 7.25 17.84 -9.12
C LEU A 25 6.37 16.61 -9.40
N ILE A 26 6.41 16.07 -10.63
CA ILE A 26 5.60 14.90 -11.02
C ILE A 26 6.08 13.61 -10.34
N LYS A 27 7.38 13.50 -9.99
CA LYS A 27 7.89 12.32 -9.25
C LYS A 27 7.30 12.14 -7.85
N TYR A 28 6.70 13.17 -7.27
CA TYR A 28 6.06 13.07 -5.96
C TYR A 28 4.65 12.49 -6.01
N SER A 29 4.08 12.24 -7.20
CA SER A 29 2.70 11.79 -7.34
C SER A 29 2.56 10.35 -7.82
N GLU A 30 3.58 9.50 -7.69
CA GLU A 30 3.30 8.06 -7.78
C GLU A 30 2.40 7.71 -6.58
N PRO A 31 1.14 7.32 -6.82
CA PRO A 31 0.25 6.98 -5.72
C PRO A 31 0.85 5.78 -5.00
N PHE A 32 1.14 5.95 -3.71
CA PHE A 32 1.49 4.87 -2.82
C PHE A 32 0.30 3.90 -2.80
N ILE A 33 0.40 2.79 -3.55
CA ILE A 33 -0.69 1.80 -3.61
C ILE A 33 -0.61 0.96 -2.33
N VAL A 34 -1.05 1.51 -1.21
CA VAL A 34 -1.33 0.77 0.04
C VAL A 34 -2.78 0.28 0.02
N ALA A 35 -3.23 -0.17 -1.14
CA ALA A 35 -4.56 -0.70 -1.32
C ALA A 35 -4.44 -2.21 -1.56
N PRO A 36 -5.43 -3.00 -1.17
CA PRO A 36 -5.66 -4.29 -1.81
C PRO A 36 -5.70 -4.04 -3.32
N ILE A 37 -4.80 -4.68 -4.06
CA ILE A 37 -4.59 -4.37 -5.46
C ILE A 37 -5.79 -4.92 -6.24
N SER A 38 -6.80 -4.09 -6.45
CA SER A 38 -8.04 -4.45 -7.17
C SER A 38 -7.79 -4.82 -8.64
N ASN A 39 -6.58 -4.61 -9.18
CA ASN A 39 -6.28 -4.75 -10.61
C ASN A 39 -5.16 -5.75 -10.95
N THR A 40 -4.62 -6.48 -9.99
CA THR A 40 -3.64 -7.53 -10.29
C THR A 40 -4.33 -8.86 -10.48
N LYS A 41 -4.00 -9.53 -11.59
CA LYS A 41 -4.34 -10.93 -11.88
C LYS A 41 -3.84 -11.93 -10.81
N ASN A 42 -3.14 -11.45 -9.78
CA ASN A 42 -2.66 -12.24 -8.65
C ASN A 42 -3.71 -12.20 -7.54
N THR A 43 -4.62 -13.17 -7.58
CA THR A 43 -5.67 -13.41 -6.59
C THR A 43 -5.16 -13.79 -5.21
N ASN A 44 -3.86 -13.74 -4.92
CA ASN A 44 -3.31 -14.29 -3.67
C ASN A 44 -2.84 -13.18 -2.73
N ILE A 45 -2.79 -11.92 -3.21
CA ILE A 45 -2.21 -10.77 -2.50
C ILE A 45 -3.32 -9.89 -1.90
N LEU A 46 -3.31 -9.76 -0.58
CA LEU A 46 -4.24 -8.95 0.23
C LEU A 46 -3.81 -7.49 0.32
N PHE A 47 -2.52 -7.23 0.54
CA PHE A 47 -1.94 -5.89 0.59
C PHE A 47 -0.54 -5.89 0.01
N GLU A 48 -0.13 -4.78 -0.58
CA GLU A 48 1.26 -4.49 -0.93
C GLU A 48 1.59 -3.12 -0.33
N PHE A 49 2.76 -3.00 0.31
CA PHE A 49 3.23 -1.74 0.87
C PHE A 49 4.75 -1.71 0.93
N GLU A 50 5.35 -0.52 0.89
CA GLU A 50 6.80 -0.37 1.04
C GLU A 50 7.29 -0.89 2.41
N LYS A 51 8.56 -1.29 2.48
CA LYS A 51 9.15 -1.78 3.72
C LYS A 51 8.98 -0.78 4.87
N THR A 52 8.11 -1.12 5.81
CA THR A 52 7.95 -0.41 7.09
C THR A 52 8.47 -1.27 8.25
N ASN A 53 8.89 -0.58 9.31
CA ASN A 53 9.36 -1.18 10.54
C ASN A 53 8.23 -1.64 11.47
N LEU A 54 7.01 -1.10 11.32
CA LEU A 54 5.92 -1.32 12.25
C LEU A 54 4.55 -1.12 11.61
N ILE A 55 3.68 -2.12 11.79
CA ILE A 55 2.26 -2.10 11.46
C ILE A 55 1.48 -2.20 12.76
N LEU A 56 0.51 -1.32 12.94
CA LEU A 56 -0.44 -1.37 14.04
C LEU A 56 -1.73 -1.99 13.54
N VAL A 57 -2.19 -3.04 14.21
CA VAL A 57 -3.45 -3.73 13.90
C VAL A 57 -4.36 -3.65 15.11
N SER A 58 -5.59 -3.16 14.92
CA SER A 58 -6.59 -3.07 15.99
C SER A 58 -7.96 -3.52 15.50
N GLN A 59 -8.79 -4.02 16.42
CA GLN A 59 -10.24 -4.23 16.16
C GLN A 59 -11.07 -3.00 16.55
N ASP A 60 -10.46 -2.03 17.22
CA ASP A 60 -11.05 -0.74 17.59
C ASP A 60 -10.43 0.37 16.72
N VAL A 61 -11.27 1.21 16.12
CA VAL A 61 -10.84 2.31 15.23
C VAL A 61 -9.99 3.37 15.94
N ASN A 62 -10.11 3.49 17.27
CA ASN A 62 -9.31 4.39 18.09
C ASN A 62 -8.05 3.70 18.65
N PHE A 63 -7.71 2.51 18.12
CA PHE A 63 -6.51 1.77 18.49
C PHE A 63 -6.37 1.53 20.01
N LYS A 64 -7.48 1.22 20.69
CA LYS A 64 -7.46 0.88 22.13
C LYS A 64 -6.85 -0.48 22.45
N SER A 65 -6.79 -1.38 21.46
CA SER A 65 -6.24 -2.73 21.60
C SER A 65 -5.35 -3.03 20.41
N ILE A 66 -4.12 -2.51 20.50
CA ILE A 66 -3.13 -2.56 19.44
C ILE A 66 -2.38 -3.88 19.48
N LYS A 67 -2.27 -4.51 18.32
CA LYS A 67 -1.30 -5.55 18.03
C LYS A 67 -0.23 -4.94 17.14
N GLU A 68 0.97 -4.80 17.69
CA GLU A 68 2.15 -4.37 16.95
C GLU A 68 2.72 -5.54 16.15
N ILE A 69 2.96 -5.31 14.87
CA ILE A 69 3.53 -6.28 13.95
C ILE A 69 4.74 -5.64 13.31
N HIS A 70 5.91 -6.23 13.52
CA HIS A 70 7.14 -5.84 12.83
C HIS A 70 7.29 -6.70 11.58
N PRO A 71 7.06 -6.15 10.37
CA PRO A 71 7.10 -6.94 9.15
C PRO A 71 8.47 -7.55 8.95
N LYS A 72 8.49 -8.85 8.68
CA LYS A 72 9.69 -9.61 8.30
C LYS A 72 9.29 -10.60 7.24
N ASP A 73 10.22 -10.92 6.35
CA ASP A 73 10.00 -11.95 5.35
C ASP A 73 9.58 -13.28 6.01
N ASN A 74 8.60 -13.95 5.42
CA ASN A 74 7.94 -15.16 5.91
C ASN A 74 7.27 -15.05 7.29
N LEU A 75 7.02 -13.84 7.81
CA LEU A 75 6.25 -13.68 9.04
C LEU A 75 4.82 -14.17 8.81
N MET A 76 4.35 -15.09 9.66
CA MET A 76 2.97 -15.56 9.64
C MET A 76 2.14 -14.86 10.72
N ILE A 77 0.96 -14.37 10.36
CA ILE A 77 0.00 -13.80 11.29
C ILE A 77 -1.34 -14.51 11.17
N ASN A 78 -1.87 -14.93 12.32
CA ASN A 78 -3.17 -15.57 12.41
C ASN A 78 -4.16 -14.56 12.96
N LEU A 79 -5.23 -14.32 12.19
CA LEU A 79 -6.30 -13.41 12.57
C LEU A 79 -7.61 -14.17 12.69
N LYS A 80 -8.37 -13.82 13.73
CA LYS A 80 -9.72 -14.36 13.92
C LYS A 80 -10.68 -13.65 12.95
N PRO A 81 -11.85 -14.23 12.64
CA PRO A 81 -12.91 -13.50 11.97
C PRO A 81 -13.23 -12.21 12.73
N GLY A 82 -13.38 -11.12 12.00
CA GLY A 82 -13.63 -9.81 12.59
C GLY A 82 -13.26 -8.65 11.69
N LYS A 83 -13.60 -7.46 12.16
CA LYS A 83 -13.26 -6.18 11.54
C LYS A 83 -11.91 -5.70 12.10
N TYR A 84 -11.02 -5.26 11.21
CA TYR A 84 -9.69 -4.80 11.57
C TYR A 84 -9.37 -3.45 10.93
N TYR A 85 -8.61 -2.66 11.67
CA TYR A 85 -8.06 -1.37 11.28
C TYR A 85 -6.55 -1.46 11.32
N TRP A 86 -5.90 -1.12 10.21
CA TRP A 86 -4.44 -1.18 10.06
C TRP A 86 -3.88 0.21 9.81
N GLU A 87 -2.75 0.50 10.45
CA GLU A 87 -1.99 1.73 10.30
C GLU A 87 -0.51 1.38 10.14
N PHE A 88 0.15 2.02 9.17
CA PHE A 88 1.56 1.79 8.88
C PHE A 88 2.38 2.94 9.45
N VAL A 89 3.24 2.65 10.42
CA VAL A 89 4.06 3.68 11.08
C VAL A 89 5.29 3.98 10.22
N ASN A 90 5.67 5.25 10.10
CA ASN A 90 6.78 5.78 9.28
C ASN A 90 6.51 5.93 7.77
N ILE A 91 5.29 5.72 7.30
CA ILE A 91 4.90 6.09 5.93
C ILE A 91 4.28 7.50 6.02
N SER A 92 4.66 8.41 5.12
CA SER A 92 4.26 9.83 5.20
C SER A 92 2.74 10.07 5.14
N ASP A 93 1.96 9.06 4.73
CA ASP A 93 0.51 9.04 4.83
C ASP A 93 0.06 8.10 5.96
N ASN A 94 -0.48 8.71 7.02
CA ASN A 94 -1.01 8.03 8.19
C ASN A 94 -2.46 7.57 7.92
N GLU A 95 -2.64 6.79 6.85
CA GLU A 95 -3.95 6.34 6.38
C GLU A 95 -4.40 5.09 7.14
N ILE A 96 -5.49 5.19 7.91
CA ILE A 96 -6.11 4.06 8.58
C ILE A 96 -6.94 3.27 7.56
N LYS A 97 -6.55 2.02 7.33
CA LYS A 97 -7.21 1.11 6.39
C LYS A 97 -8.15 0.17 7.13
N GLU A 98 -9.28 -0.17 6.51
CA GLU A 98 -10.28 -1.07 7.08
C GLU A 98 -10.47 -2.31 6.20
N PHE A 99 -10.47 -3.49 6.82
CA PHE A 99 -10.93 -4.72 6.18
C PHE A 99 -11.65 -5.64 7.16
N SER A 100 -12.46 -6.54 6.62
CA SER A 100 -13.17 -7.55 7.40
C SER A 100 -12.79 -8.95 6.95
N ILE A 101 -12.36 -9.76 7.92
CA ILE A 101 -12.09 -11.18 7.75
C ILE A 101 -13.34 -11.96 8.14
N LEU A 102 -13.85 -12.77 7.21
CA LEU A 102 -15.06 -13.56 7.42
C LEU A 102 -14.80 -14.96 8.03
N SER A 103 -13.57 -15.48 7.89
CA SER A 103 -13.17 -16.82 8.34
C SER A 103 -11.77 -16.80 8.94
N LYS A 104 -11.44 -17.74 9.82
CA LYS A 104 -10.08 -17.83 10.40
C LYS A 104 -9.06 -18.00 9.25
N VAL A 105 -8.01 -17.18 9.25
CA VAL A 105 -6.99 -17.20 8.18
C VAL A 105 -5.59 -17.08 8.74
N ASP A 106 -4.67 -17.67 7.97
CA ASP A 106 -3.23 -17.59 8.16
C ASP A 106 -2.69 -16.74 7.00
N LEU A 107 -2.11 -15.59 7.33
CA LEU A 107 -1.53 -14.66 6.36
C LEU A 107 -0.01 -14.66 6.49
N LYS A 108 0.69 -14.46 5.39
CA LYS A 108 2.15 -14.43 5.34
C LYS A 108 2.65 -13.15 4.68
N PHE A 109 3.70 -12.56 5.24
CA PHE A 109 4.43 -11.46 4.61
C PHE A 109 5.52 -12.04 3.71
N VAL A 110 5.60 -11.58 2.47
CA VAL A 110 6.59 -11.98 1.47
C VAL A 110 7.34 -10.72 1.01
N ASP A 111 8.66 -10.74 1.11
CA ASP A 111 9.51 -9.65 0.61
C ASP A 111 9.71 -9.76 -0.91
N LYS A 112 9.48 -8.66 -1.63
CA LYS A 112 9.66 -8.58 -3.08
C LYS A 112 9.93 -7.16 -3.53
N ASP A 113 11.05 -6.96 -4.23
CA ASP A 113 11.42 -5.72 -4.92
C ASP A 113 11.13 -4.43 -4.10
N ASP A 114 11.62 -4.38 -2.86
CA ASP A 114 11.48 -3.28 -1.90
C ASP A 114 10.08 -3.07 -1.29
N LYS A 115 9.19 -4.05 -1.45
CA LYS A 115 7.86 -4.07 -0.86
C LYS A 115 7.61 -5.35 -0.07
N PHE A 116 6.63 -5.28 0.83
CA PHE A 116 6.02 -6.44 1.45
C PHE A 116 4.67 -6.72 0.80
N GLU A 117 4.49 -7.95 0.34
CA GLU A 117 3.19 -8.50 -0.07
C GLU A 117 2.61 -9.32 1.08
N VAL A 118 1.32 -9.16 1.37
CA VAL A 118 0.58 -10.00 2.33
C VAL A 118 -0.23 -11.01 1.54
N VAL A 119 0.02 -12.30 1.74
CA VAL A 119 -0.64 -13.38 0.99
C VAL A 119 -1.42 -14.33 1.90
N ASN A 120 -2.47 -14.95 1.36
CA ASN A 120 -3.22 -16.00 2.05
C ASN A 120 -2.50 -17.34 1.91
N VAL A 121 -2.01 -17.87 3.03
CA VAL A 121 -1.32 -19.18 3.09
C VAL A 121 -2.16 -20.26 3.76
N GLY A 122 -3.41 -19.96 4.11
CA GLY A 122 -4.34 -20.94 4.63
C GLY A 122 -4.89 -21.87 3.54
N ASP A 123 -5.66 -22.87 3.97
CA ASP A 123 -6.22 -23.90 3.09
C ASP A 123 -7.58 -23.50 2.46
N THR A 124 -8.03 -22.27 2.67
CA THR A 124 -9.36 -21.81 2.23
C THR A 124 -9.28 -20.44 1.57
N LYS A 125 -10.07 -20.27 0.50
CA LYS A 125 -10.21 -18.99 -0.18
C LYS A 125 -10.82 -17.95 0.76
N LEU A 126 -10.20 -16.78 0.81
CA LEU A 126 -10.59 -15.71 1.72
C LEU A 126 -11.38 -14.64 0.96
N ASN A 127 -12.65 -14.48 1.31
CA ASN A 127 -13.47 -13.37 0.83
C ASN A 127 -13.23 -12.14 1.72
N VAL A 128 -12.66 -11.08 1.15
CA VAL A 128 -12.40 -9.83 1.88
C VAL A 128 -13.27 -8.73 1.33
N LYS A 129 -13.97 -8.05 2.24
CA LYS A 129 -14.69 -6.81 1.94
C LYS A 129 -13.81 -5.63 2.29
N LEU A 130 -13.73 -4.70 1.35
CA LEU A 130 -12.89 -3.52 1.42
C LEU A 130 -13.75 -2.30 1.71
N TYR A 131 -13.24 -1.45 2.59
CA TYR A 131 -13.90 -0.22 2.99
C TYR A 131 -12.91 0.94 2.95
N ASN A 132 -13.36 2.10 2.48
CA ASN A 132 -12.62 3.35 2.52
C ASN A 132 -13.50 4.40 3.21
N HIS A 133 -13.04 4.97 4.32
CA HIS A 133 -13.82 5.92 5.14
C HIS A 133 -15.23 5.41 5.51
N GLY A 134 -15.37 4.09 5.74
CA GLY A 134 -16.64 3.44 6.08
C GLY A 134 -17.54 3.12 4.88
N GLU A 135 -17.17 3.54 3.66
CA GLU A 135 -17.88 3.20 2.44
C GLU A 135 -17.34 1.90 1.83
N PHE A 136 -18.22 1.00 1.40
CA PHE A 136 -17.82 -0.24 0.73
C PHE A 136 -17.20 0.08 -0.63
N THR A 137 -15.95 -0.32 -0.84
CA THR A 137 -15.20 -0.05 -2.08
C THR A 137 -15.07 -1.27 -2.98
N GLY A 138 -15.31 -2.47 -2.47
CA GLY A 138 -15.29 -3.68 -3.28
C GLY A 138 -15.06 -4.97 -2.49
N ASN A 139 -15.02 -6.08 -3.22
CA ASN A 139 -14.71 -7.39 -2.68
C ASN A 139 -13.58 -8.04 -3.49
N ILE A 140 -12.65 -8.66 -2.76
CA ILE A 140 -11.59 -9.49 -3.36
C ILE A 140 -11.71 -10.91 -2.83
N ILE A 141 -11.42 -11.89 -3.69
CA ILE A 141 -11.31 -13.30 -3.29
C ILE A 141 -9.84 -13.65 -3.34
N LEU A 142 -9.30 -13.97 -2.18
CA LEU A 142 -7.92 -14.38 -2.00
C LEU A 142 -7.79 -15.90 -2.12
N ASN A 143 -7.25 -16.37 -3.24
CA ASN A 143 -6.88 -17.78 -3.40
C ASN A 143 -5.70 -18.14 -2.48
N THR A 144 -5.46 -19.42 -2.31
CA THR A 144 -4.40 -19.93 -1.45
C THR A 144 -3.06 -19.87 -2.20
N GLU A 145 -1.94 -19.69 -1.49
CA GLU A 145 -0.60 -19.69 -2.11
C GLU A 145 -0.29 -20.99 -2.89
N ASN A 146 -1.00 -22.09 -2.58
CA ASN A 146 -0.80 -23.41 -3.17
C ASN A 146 -1.64 -23.70 -4.44
N GLU A 147 -2.48 -22.76 -4.90
CA GLU A 147 -3.25 -22.83 -6.16
C GLU A 147 -2.66 -21.92 -7.25
#